data_AF-A0A2N1MWI0-F1
#
_entry.id   AF-A0A2N1MWI0-F1
#
_cell.length_a   1.000
_cell.length_b   1.000
_cell.length_c   1.000
_cell.angle_alpha   90.00
_cell.angle_beta   90.00
_cell.angle_gamma   90.00
#
_symmetry.space_group_name_H-M   'P 1'
#
loop_
_entity.id
_entity.type
_entity.pdbx_description
1 polymer ?
#
loop_
_entity_poly.entity_id
_entity_poly.type
_entity_poly.pdbx_seq_one_letter_code
_entity_poly.pdbx_strand_id
1 'polypeptide(L)'
;MSSSERSHTKAENFDFEISFKEFHVTSPKRAGHNKIYDSTRSKSFFFELADPQQCTNNIQLKIHTNDFHMKLSPIHYKSTSRISNTKFQISNMLRHFFSHQQVIPRRIQQKYFNLIRLKLLDRIILIKSRGDSQLRRNTLTKTFFNFSYKRYCFHFGIFLPCSHPLSHTLTGDVTNICTVPCPYIMSYHRRACIDHHTGIFLNLFTNVKNITKPPSLLTSGSSKSQHATLLSNRSSMKTTKHVFSKRLGISYTVNYNHYGCKLIENTDHRYMYYKRLDHLRHTVPLKSTSFSKQHERFERRCRSTFNSDKLHPADGYEINDRLAVANRHKFLFFYP
;
A
#
# COMPACT_ATOMS: atom_id res chain seq x y z
N MET A 1 -73.08 -4.39 -11.35
CA MET A 1 -72.13 -3.39 -11.86
C MET A 1 -71.46 -2.71 -10.68
N SER A 2 -70.15 -2.89 -10.50
CA SER A 2 -69.26 -1.86 -9.97
C SER A 2 -67.83 -2.39 -10.10
N SER A 3 -67.27 -2.15 -11.28
CA SER A 3 -65.88 -2.40 -11.63
C SER A 3 -65.04 -1.36 -10.90
N SER A 4 -64.29 -1.78 -9.87
CA SER A 4 -63.27 -0.93 -9.26
C SER A 4 -62.07 -0.86 -10.21
N GLU A 5 -62.01 0.19 -11.02
CA GLU A 5 -60.82 0.54 -11.78
C GLU A 5 -59.70 0.91 -10.79
N ARG A 6 -58.73 0.01 -10.64
CA ARG A 6 -57.42 0.36 -10.08
C ARG A 6 -56.74 1.30 -11.07
N SER A 7 -56.69 2.58 -10.72
CA SER A 7 -55.85 3.56 -11.40
C SER A 7 -54.39 3.12 -11.32
N HIS A 8 -53.87 2.61 -12.43
CA HIS A 8 -52.45 2.43 -12.64
C HIS A 8 -51.80 3.82 -12.66
N THR A 9 -51.23 4.25 -11.54
CA THR A 9 -50.31 5.39 -11.50
C THR A 9 -49.13 5.06 -12.42
N LYS A 10 -48.96 5.87 -13.49
CA LYS A 10 -47.79 5.80 -14.38
C LYS A 10 -46.54 5.82 -13.52
N ALA A 11 -45.69 4.79 -13.66
CA ALA A 11 -44.39 4.78 -13.00
C ALA A 11 -43.58 6.00 -13.46
N GLU A 12 -43.33 6.94 -12.56
CA GLU A 12 -42.43 8.07 -12.81
C GLU A 12 -41.02 7.50 -13.05
N ASN A 13 -40.52 7.69 -14.26
CA ASN A 13 -39.15 7.33 -14.61
C ASN A 13 -38.26 8.55 -14.40
N PHE A 14 -37.17 8.34 -13.67
CA PHE A 14 -36.15 9.33 -13.40
C PHE A 14 -34.94 9.04 -14.29
N ASP A 15 -34.60 9.97 -15.17
CA ASP A 15 -33.53 9.81 -16.14
C ASP A 15 -32.20 10.32 -15.57
N PHE A 16 -31.10 9.64 -15.83
CA PHE A 16 -29.77 10.05 -15.38
C PHE A 16 -28.68 9.59 -16.34
N GLU A 17 -27.51 10.21 -16.25
CA GLU A 17 -26.40 9.95 -17.17
C GLU A 17 -25.22 9.23 -16.50
N ILE A 18 -24.57 8.37 -17.27
CA ILE A 18 -23.27 7.78 -16.93
C ILE A 18 -22.30 8.06 -18.07
N SER A 19 -21.11 8.56 -17.73
CA SER A 19 -20.03 8.83 -18.69
C SER A 19 -18.68 8.32 -18.20
N PHE A 20 -17.76 8.11 -19.14
CA PHE A 20 -16.35 7.94 -18.82
C PHE A 20 -15.66 9.31 -18.77
N LYS A 21 -14.71 9.46 -17.85
CA LYS A 21 -13.85 10.64 -17.73
C LYS A 21 -12.39 10.21 -17.73
N GLU A 22 -11.59 10.77 -18.61
CA GLU A 22 -10.17 10.42 -18.66
C GLU A 22 -9.39 11.09 -17.53
N PHE A 23 -8.40 10.36 -17.01
CA PHE A 23 -7.34 10.93 -16.20
C PHE A 23 -5.99 10.43 -16.70
N HIS A 24 -5.01 11.33 -16.70
CA HIS A 24 -3.64 11.02 -17.09
C HIS A 24 -2.67 11.54 -16.04
N VAL A 25 -1.56 10.82 -15.87
CA VAL A 25 -0.44 11.26 -15.05
C VAL A 25 0.88 10.95 -15.76
N THR A 26 1.72 11.97 -15.90
CA THR A 26 3.00 11.92 -16.62
C THR A 26 4.15 11.37 -15.77
N SER A 27 3.93 11.14 -14.47
CA SER A 27 4.99 10.75 -13.54
C SER A 27 5.59 9.36 -13.80
N PRO A 28 6.93 9.19 -13.67
CA PRO A 28 7.63 7.94 -13.96
C PRO A 28 7.43 6.85 -12.88
N LYS A 29 7.04 7.20 -11.64
CA LYS A 29 7.01 6.26 -10.50
C LYS A 29 5.70 5.47 -10.39
N ARG A 30 5.43 4.57 -11.35
CA ARG A 30 4.19 3.78 -11.45
C ARG A 30 4.19 2.46 -10.63
N ALA A 31 4.97 2.40 -9.55
CA ALA A 31 5.07 1.20 -8.70
C ALA A 31 4.11 1.22 -7.50
N GLY A 32 3.86 0.04 -6.92
CA GLY A 32 3.10 -0.09 -5.67
C GLY A 32 1.64 0.34 -5.80
N HIS A 33 1.26 1.39 -5.09
CA HIS A 33 -0.10 1.96 -5.13
C HIS A 33 -0.32 2.83 -6.38
N ASN A 34 0.76 3.38 -6.96
CA ASN A 34 0.70 4.27 -8.11
C ASN A 34 0.56 3.55 -9.46
N LYS A 35 0.52 2.21 -9.45
CA LYS A 35 0.31 1.43 -10.68
C LYS A 35 -1.02 1.71 -11.36
N ILE A 36 -1.98 2.32 -10.65
CA ILE A 36 -3.26 2.75 -11.21
C ILE A 36 -3.13 3.78 -12.33
N TYR A 37 -1.99 4.46 -12.42
CA TYR A 37 -1.70 5.46 -13.44
C TYR A 37 -1.03 4.87 -14.69
N ASP A 38 -0.66 3.59 -14.68
CA ASP A 38 -0.10 2.93 -15.85
C ASP A 38 -1.21 2.61 -16.86
N SER A 39 -1.27 3.37 -17.96
CA SER A 39 -2.24 3.20 -19.05
C SER A 39 -1.86 2.11 -20.06
N THR A 40 -0.64 1.58 -19.98
CA THR A 40 -0.10 0.64 -20.98
C THR A 40 -0.50 -0.79 -20.70
N ARG A 41 -0.25 -1.29 -19.48
CA ARG A 41 -0.45 -2.70 -19.11
C ARG A 41 -1.74 -2.97 -18.35
N SER A 42 -2.30 -1.95 -17.71
CA SER A 42 -3.48 -2.08 -16.86
C SER A 42 -4.47 -0.97 -17.13
N LYS A 43 -5.75 -1.27 -17.01
CA LYS A 43 -6.82 -0.27 -17.16
C LYS A 43 -7.48 -0.03 -15.82
N SER A 44 -7.59 1.23 -15.44
CA SER A 44 -8.16 1.69 -14.19
C SER A 44 -9.56 2.23 -14.42
N PHE A 45 -10.48 1.92 -13.53
CA PHE A 45 -11.86 2.38 -13.54
C PHE A 45 -12.27 2.77 -12.12
N PHE A 46 -12.36 4.08 -11.88
CA PHE A 46 -12.68 4.66 -10.59
C PHE A 46 -14.10 5.25 -10.61
N PHE A 47 -14.94 4.79 -9.70
CA PHE A 47 -16.36 5.10 -9.66
C PHE A 47 -16.57 6.35 -8.81
N GLU A 48 -16.94 7.46 -9.45
CA GLU A 48 -17.39 8.69 -8.79
C GLU A 48 -18.90 8.58 -8.53
N LEU A 49 -19.25 8.51 -7.25
CA LEU A 49 -20.62 8.33 -6.79
C LEU A 49 -21.21 9.69 -6.43
N ALA A 50 -22.48 9.88 -6.76
CA ALA A 50 -23.22 11.06 -6.35
C ALA A 50 -23.76 10.89 -4.93
N ASP A 51 -24.08 12.03 -4.30
CA ASP A 51 -24.70 12.04 -2.99
C ASP A 51 -26.03 11.26 -3.03
N PRO A 52 -26.21 10.22 -2.19
CA PRO A 52 -27.45 9.47 -2.12
C PRO A 52 -28.68 10.32 -1.79
N GLN A 53 -28.54 11.55 -1.30
CA GLN A 53 -29.67 12.44 -0.99
C GLN A 53 -30.16 13.24 -2.22
N GLN A 54 -29.41 13.26 -3.31
CA GLN A 54 -29.79 13.98 -4.53
C GLN A 54 -30.89 13.25 -5.32
N CYS A 55 -31.75 14.03 -5.96
CA CYS A 55 -32.73 13.51 -6.92
C CYS A 55 -32.00 12.87 -8.11
N THR A 56 -32.48 11.72 -8.58
CA THR A 56 -31.84 10.93 -9.64
C THR A 56 -31.71 11.72 -10.95
N ASN A 57 -32.68 12.59 -11.25
CA ASN A 57 -32.63 13.47 -12.42
C ASN A 57 -31.42 14.44 -12.42
N ASN A 58 -30.86 14.71 -11.25
CA ASN A 58 -29.77 15.67 -11.07
C ASN A 58 -28.42 14.97 -10.93
N ILE A 59 -28.38 13.64 -11.05
CA ILE A 59 -27.17 12.84 -10.85
C ILE A 59 -26.48 12.61 -12.19
N GLN A 60 -25.19 12.97 -12.23
CA GLN A 60 -24.28 12.58 -13.30
C GLN A 60 -23.20 11.67 -12.72
N LEU A 61 -23.23 10.38 -13.06
CA LEU A 61 -22.23 9.43 -12.59
C LEU A 61 -21.05 9.38 -13.57
N LYS A 62 -19.83 9.32 -13.02
CA LYS A 62 -18.60 9.33 -13.81
C LYS A 62 -17.72 8.15 -13.46
N ILE A 63 -17.23 7.45 -14.48
CA ILE A 63 -16.20 6.43 -14.34
C ILE A 63 -14.89 7.03 -14.84
N HIS A 64 -13.99 7.33 -13.91
CA HIS A 64 -12.67 7.84 -14.23
C HIS A 64 -11.79 6.72 -14.74
N THR A 65 -11.18 6.88 -15.91
CA THR A 65 -10.34 5.86 -16.53
C THR A 65 -9.04 6.40 -17.12
N ASN A 66 -8.01 5.56 -17.15
CA ASN A 66 -6.76 5.81 -17.87
C ASN A 66 -6.74 5.11 -19.24
N ASP A 67 -7.90 4.60 -19.69
CA ASP A 67 -8.05 3.96 -20.99
C ASP A 67 -8.60 4.94 -22.03
N PHE A 68 -7.69 5.50 -22.83
CA PHE A 68 -8.00 6.50 -23.88
C PHE A 68 -8.84 5.97 -25.05
N HIS A 69 -9.13 4.66 -25.07
CA HIS A 69 -10.00 4.06 -26.07
C HIS A 69 -11.47 4.01 -25.63
N MET A 70 -11.79 4.45 -24.40
CA MET A 70 -13.15 4.45 -23.90
C MET A 70 -13.96 5.60 -24.50
N LYS A 71 -15.20 5.31 -24.89
CA LYS A 71 -16.09 6.30 -25.48
C LYS A 71 -16.57 7.26 -24.39
N LEU A 72 -16.22 8.54 -24.49
CA LEU A 72 -16.56 9.55 -23.47
C LEU A 72 -18.01 10.05 -23.54
N SER A 73 -18.73 9.72 -24.62
CA SER A 73 -20.12 10.12 -24.81
C SER A 73 -21.02 9.57 -23.69
N PRO A 74 -21.74 10.43 -22.95
CA PRO A 74 -22.68 9.99 -21.91
C PRO A 74 -23.77 9.07 -22.48
N ILE A 75 -24.20 8.10 -21.67
CA ILE A 75 -25.35 7.25 -21.97
C ILE A 75 -26.42 7.47 -20.90
N HIS A 76 -27.67 7.56 -21.37
CA HIS A 76 -28.85 7.77 -20.55
C HIS A 76 -29.37 6.45 -19.99
N TYR A 77 -29.76 6.49 -18.71
CA TYR A 77 -30.36 5.39 -17.98
C TYR A 77 -31.63 5.85 -17.28
N LYS A 78 -32.54 4.90 -17.02
CA LYS A 78 -33.80 5.16 -16.31
C LYS A 78 -33.79 4.51 -14.93
N SER A 79 -34.36 5.20 -13.97
CA SER A 79 -34.60 4.73 -12.61
C SER A 79 -36.09 4.80 -12.32
N THR A 80 -36.61 3.81 -11.60
CA THR A 80 -37.99 3.83 -11.08
C THR A 80 -38.07 4.51 -9.70
N SER A 81 -36.95 5.03 -9.20
CA SER A 81 -36.83 5.66 -7.89
C SER A 81 -36.25 7.07 -8.03
N ARG A 82 -36.85 8.01 -7.29
CA ARG A 82 -36.37 9.39 -7.17
C ARG A 82 -34.98 9.46 -6.54
N ILE A 83 -34.68 8.56 -5.61
CA ILE A 83 -33.43 8.54 -4.85
C ILE A 83 -32.59 7.32 -5.27
N SER A 84 -31.31 7.56 -5.56
CA SER A 84 -30.38 6.51 -5.99
C SER A 84 -29.44 6.09 -4.86
N ASN A 85 -29.69 4.91 -4.27
CA ASN A 85 -28.78 4.38 -3.26
C ASN A 85 -27.44 3.95 -3.89
N THR A 86 -26.39 3.88 -3.06
CA THR A 86 -25.02 3.55 -3.48
C THR A 86 -24.92 2.24 -4.26
N LYS A 87 -25.65 1.20 -3.84
CA LYS A 87 -25.67 -0.11 -4.52
C LYS A 87 -26.28 -0.01 -5.91
N PHE A 88 -27.32 0.79 -6.08
CA PHE A 88 -27.95 1.06 -7.37
C PHE A 88 -27.01 1.84 -8.30
N GLN A 89 -26.38 2.92 -7.82
CA GLN A 89 -25.40 3.68 -8.59
C GLN A 89 -24.26 2.78 -9.11
N ILE A 90 -23.62 2.01 -8.22
CA ILE A 90 -22.56 1.05 -8.60
C ILE A 90 -23.07 0.04 -9.64
N SER A 91 -24.28 -0.48 -9.47
CA SER A 91 -24.84 -1.49 -10.38
C SER A 91 -25.03 -0.93 -11.79
N ASN A 92 -25.52 0.30 -11.93
CA ASN A 92 -25.68 0.94 -13.24
C ASN A 92 -24.34 1.33 -13.85
N MET A 93 -23.39 1.85 -13.06
CA MET A 93 -22.04 2.14 -13.54
C MET A 93 -21.31 0.86 -13.99
N LEU A 94 -21.50 -0.26 -13.29
CA LEU A 94 -20.95 -1.55 -13.73
C LEU A 94 -21.61 -2.04 -15.01
N ARG A 95 -22.93 -1.85 -15.16
CA ARG A 95 -23.64 -2.16 -16.41
C ARG A 95 -23.05 -1.35 -17.57
N HIS A 96 -22.81 -0.06 -17.36
CA HIS A 96 -22.15 0.82 -18.32
C HIS A 96 -20.73 0.37 -18.64
N PHE A 97 -19.94 -0.03 -17.64
CA PHE A 97 -18.60 -0.59 -17.86
C PHE A 97 -18.65 -1.87 -18.72
N PHE A 98 -19.51 -2.84 -18.38
CA PHE A 98 -19.57 -4.12 -19.08
C PHE A 98 -20.13 -4.01 -20.50
N SER A 99 -20.99 -3.03 -20.79
CA SER A 99 -21.50 -2.81 -22.15
C SER A 99 -20.41 -2.34 -23.12
N HIS A 100 -19.37 -1.67 -22.62
CA HIS A 100 -18.21 -1.21 -23.41
C HIS A 100 -17.07 -2.24 -23.41
N GLN A 101 -17.18 -3.33 -22.66
CA GLN A 101 -16.08 -4.26 -22.48
C GLN A 101 -16.06 -5.34 -23.57
N GLN A 102 -15.00 -5.33 -24.38
CA GLN A 102 -14.76 -6.33 -25.43
C GLN A 102 -13.98 -7.55 -24.94
N VAL A 103 -13.23 -7.41 -23.84
CA VAL A 103 -12.30 -8.43 -23.35
C VAL A 103 -13.00 -9.52 -22.54
N ILE A 104 -14.09 -9.18 -21.84
CA ILE A 104 -14.78 -10.07 -20.92
C ILE A 104 -16.07 -10.57 -21.61
N PRO A 105 -16.15 -11.86 -22.00
CA PRO A 105 -17.31 -12.40 -22.71
C PRO A 105 -18.62 -12.26 -21.91
N ARG A 106 -19.72 -11.91 -22.59
CA ARG A 106 -21.04 -11.70 -21.96
C ARG A 106 -21.46 -12.84 -21.02
N ARG A 107 -21.23 -14.10 -21.43
CA ARG A 107 -21.58 -15.30 -20.64
C ARG A 107 -20.98 -15.35 -19.23
N ILE A 108 -19.83 -14.70 -18.99
CA ILE A 108 -19.19 -14.66 -17.67
C ILE A 108 -19.30 -13.30 -16.97
N GLN A 109 -19.85 -12.29 -17.64
CA GLN A 109 -19.96 -10.95 -17.06
C GLN A 109 -20.82 -11.01 -15.79
N GLN A 110 -21.91 -11.78 -15.76
CA GLN A 110 -22.78 -11.90 -14.58
C GLN A 110 -22.02 -12.43 -13.34
N LYS A 111 -21.11 -13.39 -13.54
CA LYS A 111 -20.25 -13.92 -12.46
C LYS A 111 -19.37 -12.82 -11.87
N TYR A 112 -18.75 -12.01 -12.71
CA TYR A 112 -17.86 -10.94 -12.26
C TYR A 112 -18.59 -9.69 -11.81
N PHE A 113 -19.79 -9.43 -12.33
CA PHE A 113 -20.62 -8.29 -11.96
C PHE A 113 -20.87 -8.28 -10.46
N ASN A 114 -21.38 -9.38 -9.90
CA ASN A 114 -21.65 -9.47 -8.48
C ASN A 114 -20.38 -9.40 -7.63
N LEU A 115 -19.30 -10.06 -8.07
CA LEU A 115 -18.00 -10.02 -7.37
C LEU A 115 -17.44 -8.59 -7.29
N ILE A 116 -17.42 -7.87 -8.41
CA ILE A 116 -16.89 -6.50 -8.50
C ILE A 116 -17.78 -5.54 -7.71
N ARG A 117 -19.11 -5.67 -7.82
CA ARG A 117 -20.08 -4.87 -7.07
C ARG A 117 -19.86 -4.99 -5.56
N LEU A 118 -19.73 -6.21 -5.04
CA LEU A 118 -19.47 -6.45 -3.62
C LEU A 118 -18.13 -5.82 -3.19
N LYS A 119 -17.06 -6.04 -3.98
CA LYS A 119 -15.75 -5.46 -3.67
C LYS A 119 -15.73 -3.94 -3.70
N LEU A 120 -16.51 -3.30 -4.56
CA LEU A 120 -16.66 -1.84 -4.59
C LEU A 120 -17.41 -1.34 -3.35
N LEU A 121 -18.50 -2.01 -2.95
CA LEU A 121 -19.23 -1.68 -1.72
C LEU A 121 -18.34 -1.81 -0.47
N ASP A 122 -17.60 -2.91 -0.34
CA ASP A 122 -16.63 -3.10 0.73
C ASP A 122 -15.57 -1.99 0.71
N ARG A 123 -15.14 -1.57 -0.49
CA ARG A 123 -14.13 -0.53 -0.65
C ARG A 123 -14.61 0.82 -0.13
N ILE A 124 -15.88 1.16 -0.32
CA ILE A 124 -16.50 2.38 0.22
C ILE A 124 -16.43 2.36 1.75
N ILE A 125 -16.84 1.26 2.37
CA ILE A 125 -16.82 1.11 3.83
C ILE A 125 -15.39 1.27 4.37
N LEU A 126 -14.41 0.60 3.74
CA LEU A 126 -13.00 0.67 4.14
C LEU A 126 -12.40 2.07 3.96
N ILE A 127 -12.76 2.76 2.90
CA ILE A 127 -12.32 4.14 2.63
C ILE A 127 -12.90 5.07 3.69
N LYS A 128 -14.21 5.01 3.92
CA LYS A 128 -14.92 5.83 4.90
C LYS A 128 -14.34 5.63 6.30
N SER A 129 -14.29 4.38 6.76
CA SER A 129 -13.71 4.02 8.06
C SER A 129 -12.27 4.50 8.24
N ARG A 130 -11.42 4.41 7.20
CA ARG A 130 -10.05 4.92 7.28
C ARG A 130 -10.00 6.45 7.32
N GLY A 131 -10.78 7.12 6.47
CA GLY A 131 -10.83 8.57 6.37
C GLY A 131 -11.30 9.23 7.67
N ASP A 132 -12.39 8.70 8.23
CA ASP A 132 -13.03 9.18 9.47
C ASP A 132 -12.19 8.90 10.72
N SER A 133 -11.20 8.00 10.62
CA SER A 133 -10.31 7.69 11.72
C SER A 133 -9.52 8.91 12.16
N GLN A 134 -9.63 9.24 13.45
CA GLN A 134 -8.88 10.32 14.10
C GLN A 134 -7.56 9.83 14.71
N LEU A 135 -7.05 8.67 14.26
CA LEU A 135 -5.78 8.16 14.74
C LEU A 135 -4.62 8.87 14.03
N ARG A 136 -3.65 9.37 14.81
CA ARG A 136 -2.40 9.95 14.30
C ARG A 136 -1.42 8.87 13.81
N ARG A 137 -1.80 8.16 12.75
CA ARG A 137 -1.01 7.08 12.12
C ARG A 137 -0.93 7.29 10.62
N ASN A 138 0.16 6.84 10.01
CA ASN A 138 0.34 6.92 8.55
C ASN A 138 -0.07 5.62 7.84
N THR A 139 -1.08 4.92 8.35
CA THR A 139 -1.58 3.69 7.73
C THR A 139 -2.37 4.03 6.47
N LEU A 140 -1.98 3.43 5.35
CA LEU A 140 -2.60 3.63 4.04
C LEU A 140 -3.66 2.56 3.78
N THR A 141 -4.85 2.97 3.35
CA THR A 141 -5.86 2.08 2.77
C THR A 141 -5.95 2.38 1.27
N LYS A 142 -5.80 1.36 0.42
CA LYS A 142 -6.00 1.51 -1.04
C LYS A 142 -7.45 1.88 -1.36
N THR A 143 -7.64 2.79 -2.31
CA THR A 143 -8.95 3.16 -2.85
C THR A 143 -9.46 2.18 -3.90
N PHE A 144 -8.61 1.25 -4.33
CA PHE A 144 -8.87 0.29 -5.40
C PHE A 144 -8.50 -1.14 -5.02
N PHE A 145 -8.93 -2.09 -5.83
CA PHE A 145 -8.52 -3.49 -5.82
C PHE A 145 -8.13 -3.94 -7.23
N ASN A 146 -7.33 -5.01 -7.28
CA ASN A 146 -6.93 -5.62 -8.55
C ASN A 146 -7.98 -6.63 -8.99
N PHE A 147 -8.27 -6.63 -10.27
CA PHE A 147 -9.06 -7.66 -10.93
C PHE A 147 -8.33 -8.07 -12.20
N SER A 148 -8.18 -9.36 -12.43
CA SER A 148 -7.52 -9.87 -13.63
C SER A 148 -8.44 -10.86 -14.33
N TYR A 149 -8.47 -10.78 -15.65
CA TYR A 149 -9.14 -11.75 -16.50
C TYR A 149 -8.20 -12.15 -17.64
N LYS A 150 -7.75 -13.41 -17.63
CA LYS A 150 -6.67 -13.90 -18.50
C LYS A 150 -5.45 -12.96 -18.39
N ARG A 151 -4.95 -12.45 -19.51
CA ARG A 151 -3.83 -11.50 -19.59
C ARG A 151 -4.19 -10.05 -19.25
N TYR A 152 -5.47 -9.72 -19.09
CA TYR A 152 -5.93 -8.34 -18.90
C TYR A 152 -6.03 -8.01 -17.42
N CYS A 153 -5.43 -6.88 -17.04
CA CYS A 153 -5.38 -6.39 -15.67
C CYS A 153 -6.20 -5.11 -15.52
N PHE A 154 -7.12 -5.15 -14.58
CA PHE A 154 -8.02 -4.06 -14.25
C PHE A 154 -7.79 -3.59 -12.81
N HIS A 155 -7.95 -2.29 -12.59
CA HIS A 155 -7.97 -1.67 -11.28
C HIS A 155 -9.33 -1.01 -11.07
N PHE A 156 -10.16 -1.61 -10.22
CA PHE A 156 -11.46 -1.05 -9.86
C PHE A 156 -11.35 -0.34 -8.51
N GLY A 157 -11.84 0.89 -8.43
CA GLY A 157 -11.77 1.66 -7.20
C GLY A 157 -12.89 2.66 -7.07
N ILE A 158 -12.94 3.31 -5.91
CA ILE A 158 -13.83 4.45 -5.66
C ILE A 158 -13.03 5.71 -5.95
N PHE A 159 -13.60 6.60 -6.77
CA PHE A 159 -12.95 7.85 -7.11
C PHE A 159 -12.86 8.74 -5.87
N LEU A 160 -11.64 9.19 -5.57
CA LEU A 160 -11.36 10.20 -4.57
C LEU A 160 -10.40 11.20 -5.21
N PRO A 161 -10.81 12.47 -5.41
CA PRO A 161 -9.93 13.46 -6.01
C PRO A 161 -8.77 13.77 -5.06
N CYS A 162 -7.65 14.17 -5.64
CA CYS A 162 -6.53 14.75 -4.90
C CYS A 162 -6.97 16.04 -4.22
N SER A 163 -6.65 16.21 -2.94
CA SER A 163 -7.07 17.38 -2.15
C SER A 163 -6.03 18.52 -2.19
N HIS A 164 -5.20 18.56 -3.23
CA HIS A 164 -4.06 19.49 -3.30
C HIS A 164 -4.18 20.39 -4.53
N PRO A 165 -3.71 21.65 -4.43
CA PRO A 165 -3.64 22.56 -5.57
C PRO A 165 -2.82 21.95 -6.71
N LEU A 166 -3.16 22.25 -7.95
CA LEU A 166 -2.38 21.85 -9.11
C LEU A 166 -0.97 22.46 -9.04
N SER A 167 0.04 21.61 -8.89
CA SER A 167 1.46 22.02 -8.92
C SER A 167 1.97 22.15 -10.36
N HIS A 168 1.31 22.94 -11.21
CA HIS A 168 1.94 23.37 -12.47
C HIS A 168 2.62 24.72 -12.24
N THR A 169 3.95 24.66 -12.18
CA THR A 169 4.91 25.74 -11.96
C THR A 169 4.96 26.79 -13.09
N LEU A 170 3.85 27.12 -13.76
CA LEU A 170 3.88 28.05 -14.91
C LEU A 170 2.77 29.10 -14.94
N THR A 171 1.77 29.04 -14.08
CA THR A 171 0.76 30.11 -13.99
C THR A 171 0.35 30.26 -12.53
N GLY A 172 0.54 31.45 -11.96
CA GLY A 172 0.28 31.78 -10.55
C GLY A 172 -1.19 31.70 -10.10
N ASP A 173 -2.01 30.89 -10.77
CA ASP A 173 -3.42 30.69 -10.47
C ASP A 173 -3.62 29.55 -9.47
N VAL A 174 -3.79 29.95 -8.20
CA VAL A 174 -3.99 29.10 -7.01
C VAL A 174 -5.37 28.40 -7.01
N THR A 175 -6.19 28.58 -8.06
CA THR A 175 -7.63 28.26 -8.02
C THR A 175 -8.00 26.84 -8.43
N ASN A 176 -7.13 26.08 -9.10
CA ASN A 176 -7.47 24.76 -9.60
C ASN A 176 -7.00 23.63 -8.66
N ILE A 177 -7.96 22.84 -8.17
CA ILE A 177 -7.71 21.65 -7.34
C ILE A 177 -7.41 20.45 -8.25
N CYS A 178 -6.41 19.65 -7.86
CA CYS A 178 -6.02 18.45 -8.59
C CYS A 178 -7.15 17.40 -8.62
N THR A 179 -7.62 17.04 -9.83
CA THR A 179 -8.72 16.08 -10.01
C THR A 179 -8.25 14.64 -10.24
N VAL A 180 -6.95 14.37 -10.08
CA VAL A 180 -6.36 13.04 -10.29
C VAL A 180 -6.83 12.08 -9.18
N PRO A 181 -7.23 10.83 -9.52
CA PRO A 181 -7.69 9.86 -8.53
C PRO A 181 -6.60 9.46 -7.54
N CYS A 182 -6.86 9.59 -6.25
CA CYS A 182 -5.95 9.15 -5.20
C CYS A 182 -5.87 7.61 -5.13
N PRO A 183 -4.67 7.01 -5.06
CA PRO A 183 -4.51 5.56 -4.96
C PRO A 183 -4.74 5.03 -3.54
N TYR A 184 -4.76 5.91 -2.54
CA TYR A 184 -4.96 5.58 -1.14
C TYR A 184 -5.64 6.72 -0.36
N ILE A 185 -6.11 6.38 0.84
CA ILE A 185 -6.59 7.30 1.87
C ILE A 185 -5.95 6.93 3.22
N MET A 186 -5.73 7.92 4.07
CA MET A 186 -5.24 7.80 5.45
C MET A 186 -6.27 8.40 6.42
N SER A 187 -5.97 8.35 7.72
CA SER A 187 -6.74 9.09 8.73
C SER A 187 -6.84 10.58 8.42
N TYR A 188 -7.89 11.23 8.91
CA TYR A 188 -8.22 12.63 8.66
C TYR A 188 -8.44 12.94 7.18
N HIS A 189 -8.97 11.97 6.42
CA HIS A 189 -9.14 12.03 4.96
C HIS A 189 -7.89 12.45 4.17
N ARG A 190 -6.69 12.33 4.74
CA ARG A 190 -5.44 12.68 4.07
C ARG A 190 -5.21 11.73 2.89
N ARG A 191 -5.00 12.30 1.71
CA ARG A 191 -4.88 11.58 0.45
C ARG A 191 -4.16 12.46 -0.55
N ALA A 192 -3.42 11.86 -1.47
CA ALA A 192 -2.80 12.58 -2.56
C ALA A 192 -2.61 11.69 -3.77
N CYS A 193 -2.52 12.31 -4.95
CA CYS A 193 -2.05 11.62 -6.15
C CYS A 193 -0.53 11.44 -6.12
N ILE A 194 0.03 10.81 -7.15
CA ILE A 194 1.48 10.58 -7.27
C ILE A 194 2.29 11.88 -7.29
N ASP A 195 1.77 12.94 -7.91
CA ASP A 195 2.47 14.23 -8.04
C ASP A 195 2.45 15.01 -6.72
N HIS A 196 1.40 14.82 -5.91
CA HIS A 196 1.21 15.46 -4.62
C HIS A 196 1.53 14.55 -3.42
N HIS A 197 2.17 13.39 -3.62
CA HIS A 197 2.53 12.49 -2.51
C HIS A 197 3.72 13.03 -1.70
N THR A 198 4.36 14.13 -2.09
CA THR A 198 5.48 14.68 -1.33
C THR A 198 5.01 15.25 0.02
N GLY A 199 5.91 15.27 1.01
CA GLY A 199 5.59 15.72 2.37
C GLY A 199 5.16 17.19 2.48
N ILE A 200 5.37 17.99 1.43
CA ILE A 200 4.86 19.37 1.34
C ILE A 200 3.33 19.39 1.24
N PHE A 201 2.76 18.44 0.50
CA PHE A 201 1.32 18.35 0.29
C PHE A 201 0.67 17.42 1.31
N LEU A 202 1.33 16.30 1.67
CA LEU A 202 0.81 15.39 2.68
C LEU A 202 1.36 15.69 4.07
N ASN A 203 0.44 16.07 4.96
CA ASN A 203 0.68 16.17 6.40
C ASN A 203 0.94 14.79 7.04
N LEU A 204 2.13 14.23 6.84
CA LEU A 204 2.56 12.96 7.42
C LEU A 204 2.84 13.13 8.92
N PHE A 205 2.23 12.29 9.75
CA PHE A 205 2.51 12.31 11.19
C PHE A 205 3.94 11.79 11.44
N THR A 206 4.80 12.63 12.01
CA THR A 206 6.09 12.21 12.53
C THR A 206 5.89 11.57 13.91
N ASN A 207 6.73 10.60 14.30
CA ASN A 207 6.69 9.95 15.63
C ASN A 207 5.50 9.01 15.94
N VAL A 208 5.02 8.22 14.97
CA VAL A 208 3.97 7.18 15.22
C VAL A 208 4.45 6.02 16.14
N LYS A 209 5.71 6.04 16.57
CA LYS A 209 6.21 5.21 17.67
C LYS A 209 6.73 6.15 18.75
N ASN A 210 5.90 6.41 19.77
CA ASN A 210 6.40 6.88 21.07
C ASN A 210 7.23 5.75 21.68
N ILE A 211 8.46 5.58 21.21
CA ILE A 211 9.51 5.12 22.11
C ILE A 211 9.85 6.41 22.85
N THR A 212 9.54 6.44 24.16
CA THR A 212 9.95 7.47 25.10
C THR A 212 11.38 7.85 24.76
N LYS A 213 11.57 8.95 24.02
CA LYS A 213 12.90 9.48 23.77
C LYS A 213 13.28 10.14 25.10
N PRO A 214 14.44 9.84 25.69
CA PRO A 214 14.97 10.71 26.72
C PRO A 214 15.08 12.14 26.16
N PRO A 215 15.01 13.16 27.03
CA PRO A 215 14.92 14.56 26.63
C PRO A 215 15.97 14.93 25.58
N SER A 216 15.51 15.65 24.57
CA SER A 216 16.28 16.12 23.41
C SER A 216 17.62 16.76 23.80
N LEU A 217 18.72 16.19 23.29
CA LEU A 217 19.92 16.96 22.98
C LEU A 217 19.73 17.65 21.62
N LEU A 218 20.21 18.89 21.56
CA LEU A 218 20.06 19.90 20.52
C LEU A 218 20.16 19.34 19.08
N THR A 219 19.12 19.59 18.29
CA THR A 219 19.04 19.27 16.86
C THR A 219 19.71 20.35 15.99
N SER A 220 21.02 20.51 16.10
CA SER A 220 21.83 21.31 15.16
C SER A 220 23.00 20.52 14.55
N GLY A 221 22.84 19.19 14.45
CA GLY A 221 23.88 18.30 13.91
C GLY A 221 23.52 17.70 12.55
N SER A 222 24.54 17.49 11.70
CA SER A 222 24.44 16.66 10.50
C SER A 222 23.92 15.24 10.81
N SER A 223 23.38 14.53 9.81
CA SER A 223 22.91 13.14 10.00
C SER A 223 23.97 12.21 10.62
N LYS A 224 25.26 12.48 10.34
CA LYS A 224 26.38 11.73 10.91
C LYS A 224 26.56 12.01 12.41
N SER A 225 26.47 13.26 12.85
CA SER A 225 26.65 13.58 14.28
C SER A 225 25.49 13.05 15.12
N GLN A 226 24.25 13.15 14.62
CA GLN A 226 23.08 12.54 15.28
C GLN A 226 23.26 11.03 15.44
N HIS A 227 23.76 10.35 14.41
CA HIS A 227 24.04 8.91 14.48
C HIS A 227 25.12 8.58 15.51
N ALA A 228 26.20 9.36 15.57
CA ALA A 228 27.28 9.19 16.54
C ALA A 228 26.78 9.37 17.99
N THR A 229 25.99 10.41 18.27
CA THR A 229 25.37 10.64 19.59
C THR A 229 24.46 9.49 20.00
N LEU A 230 23.66 8.95 19.06
CA LEU A 230 22.79 7.80 19.35
C LEU A 230 23.59 6.53 19.68
N LEU A 231 24.70 6.28 18.99
CA LEU A 231 25.57 5.14 19.30
C LEU A 231 26.27 5.30 20.65
N SER A 232 26.74 6.51 20.95
CA SER A 232 27.32 6.85 22.26
C SER A 232 26.35 6.53 23.39
N ASN A 233 25.15 7.10 23.33
CA ASN A 233 24.15 6.90 24.38
C ASN A 233 23.79 5.41 24.55
N ARG A 234 23.61 4.68 23.44
CA ARG A 234 23.32 3.24 23.49
C ARG A 234 24.45 2.44 24.10
N SER A 235 25.70 2.83 23.85
CA SER A 235 26.87 2.17 24.41
C SER A 235 27.04 2.47 25.89
N SER A 236 26.94 3.74 26.29
CA SER A 236 27.05 4.15 27.70
C SER A 236 25.95 3.54 28.55
N MET A 237 24.71 3.50 28.06
CA MET A 237 23.58 2.91 28.77
C MET A 237 23.56 1.37 28.75
N LYS A 238 24.45 0.72 27.99
CA LYS A 238 24.51 -0.75 27.80
C LYS A 238 23.14 -1.37 27.47
N THR A 239 22.32 -0.67 26.69
CA THR A 239 20.96 -1.14 26.38
C THR A 239 20.98 -2.41 25.55
N THR A 240 20.27 -3.44 26.01
CA THR A 240 20.13 -4.71 25.27
C THR A 240 18.80 -4.74 24.55
N LYS A 241 18.84 -4.97 23.23
CA LYS A 241 17.65 -5.11 22.39
C LYS A 241 17.45 -6.57 21.99
N HIS A 242 16.30 -7.15 22.32
CA HIS A 242 15.88 -8.42 21.76
C HIS A 242 15.40 -8.27 20.31
N VAL A 243 15.88 -9.15 19.43
CA VAL A 243 15.52 -9.19 18.01
C VAL A 243 15.04 -10.59 17.64
N PHE A 244 13.88 -10.67 16.97
CA PHE A 244 13.34 -11.91 16.40
C PHE A 244 13.13 -11.78 14.89
N SER A 245 13.73 -12.68 14.13
CA SER A 245 13.60 -12.76 12.67
C SER A 245 12.39 -13.61 12.29
N LYS A 246 11.30 -12.96 11.91
CA LYS A 246 10.09 -13.65 11.39
C LYS A 246 10.34 -14.44 10.09
N ARG A 247 11.45 -14.20 9.40
CA ARG A 247 11.80 -14.89 8.15
C ARG A 247 12.49 -16.22 8.40
N LEU A 248 13.48 -16.21 9.31
CA LEU A 248 14.39 -17.33 9.57
C LEU A 248 14.11 -18.06 10.90
N GLY A 249 13.24 -17.53 11.76
CA GLY A 249 12.98 -18.12 13.08
C GLY A 249 14.15 -17.98 14.07
N ILE A 250 15.09 -17.06 13.83
CA ILE A 250 16.21 -16.82 14.76
C ILE A 250 15.90 -15.67 15.72
N SER A 251 16.34 -15.78 16.96
CA SER A 251 16.31 -14.73 17.98
C SER A 251 17.71 -14.46 18.51
N TYR A 252 18.02 -13.20 18.81
CA TYR A 252 19.29 -12.80 19.42
C TYR A 252 19.14 -11.48 20.15
N THR A 253 20.08 -11.18 21.04
CA THR A 253 20.21 -9.89 21.70
C THR A 253 21.26 -9.04 21.01
N VAL A 254 21.02 -7.73 20.93
CA VAL A 254 21.96 -6.75 20.36
C VAL A 254 22.29 -5.71 21.40
N ASN A 255 23.57 -5.47 21.62
CA ASN A 255 24.10 -4.34 22.38
C ASN A 255 25.13 -3.57 21.52
N TYR A 256 25.34 -2.31 21.85
CA TYR A 256 26.39 -1.49 21.25
C TYR A 256 27.47 -1.28 22.29
N ASN A 257 28.72 -1.56 21.92
CA ASN A 257 29.88 -1.34 22.77
C ASN A 257 30.84 -0.40 22.06
N HIS A 258 31.82 0.12 22.79
CA HIS A 258 32.92 0.90 22.24
C HIS A 258 34.23 0.15 22.48
N TYR A 259 35.18 0.34 21.58
CA TYR A 259 36.54 -0.13 21.80
C TYR A 259 37.25 0.78 22.81
N GLY A 260 38.17 0.21 23.57
CA GLY A 260 39.08 1.01 24.41
C GLY A 260 40.04 1.81 23.54
N CYS A 261 40.43 3.00 24.00
CA CYS A 261 41.30 3.94 23.25
C CYS A 261 42.58 3.26 22.75
N LYS A 262 43.23 2.46 23.59
CA LYS A 262 44.46 1.72 23.24
C LYS A 262 44.29 0.77 22.04
N LEU A 263 43.12 0.16 21.87
CA LEU A 263 42.88 -0.75 20.74
C LEU A 263 42.68 0.03 19.44
N ILE A 264 42.03 1.19 19.50
CA ILE A 264 41.81 2.06 18.34
C ILE A 264 43.14 2.66 17.87
N GLU A 265 44.01 3.05 18.80
CA GLU A 265 45.33 3.61 18.49
C GLU A 265 46.29 2.57 17.90
N ASN A 266 46.23 1.33 18.36
CA ASN A 266 47.16 0.27 17.97
C ASN A 266 46.70 -0.59 16.79
N THR A 267 45.52 -0.32 16.21
CA THR A 267 44.98 -1.12 15.10
C THR A 267 44.36 -0.24 14.00
N ASP A 268 44.24 -0.76 12.79
CA ASP A 268 43.59 -0.06 11.66
C ASP A 268 42.06 0.11 11.79
N HIS A 269 41.50 -0.12 12.99
CA HIS A 269 40.06 -0.01 13.24
C HIS A 269 39.61 1.45 13.26
N ARG A 270 39.02 1.91 12.15
CA ARG A 270 38.51 3.29 12.01
C ARG A 270 37.15 3.56 12.67
N TYR A 271 36.60 2.62 13.43
CA TYR A 271 35.28 2.73 14.03
C TYR A 271 35.33 2.59 15.56
N MET A 272 34.80 3.58 16.27
CA MET A 272 34.81 3.63 17.74
C MET A 272 33.79 2.67 18.39
N TYR A 273 32.64 2.48 17.75
CA TYR A 273 31.56 1.63 18.26
C TYR A 273 31.42 0.36 17.43
N TYR A 274 31.13 -0.77 18.10
CA TYR A 274 30.79 -2.03 17.46
C TYR A 274 29.48 -2.58 18.00
N LYS A 275 28.83 -3.39 17.17
CA LYS A 275 27.60 -4.08 17.53
C LYS A 275 27.96 -5.49 17.95
N ARG A 276 27.61 -5.87 19.18
CA ARG A 276 27.75 -7.23 19.66
C ARG A 276 26.38 -7.92 19.66
N LEU A 277 26.41 -9.17 19.19
CA LEU A 277 25.25 -10.03 19.04
C LEU A 277 25.45 -11.21 19.99
N ASP A 278 24.56 -11.36 20.95
CA ASP A 278 24.63 -12.42 21.96
C ASP A 278 23.36 -13.27 21.93
N HIS A 279 23.39 -14.44 22.58
CA HIS A 279 22.23 -15.33 22.78
C HIS A 279 21.49 -15.70 21.49
N LEU A 280 22.23 -15.99 20.41
CA LEU A 280 21.63 -16.46 19.17
C LEU A 280 20.94 -17.81 19.42
N ARG A 281 19.63 -17.86 19.21
CA ARG A 281 18.82 -19.08 19.29
C ARG A 281 18.04 -19.26 18.00
N HIS A 282 18.05 -20.48 17.48
CA HIS A 282 17.18 -20.88 16.39
C HIS A 282 15.96 -21.60 16.99
N THR A 283 14.73 -21.18 16.64
CA THR A 283 13.53 -21.87 17.12
C THR A 283 13.43 -23.25 16.47
N VAL A 284 13.54 -24.31 17.27
CA VAL A 284 13.25 -25.68 16.85
C VAL A 284 11.76 -25.77 16.48
N PRO A 285 11.40 -26.46 15.38
CA PRO A 285 10.01 -26.51 14.93
C PRO A 285 9.09 -27.12 15.97
N LEU A 286 8.24 -26.30 16.60
CA LEU A 286 6.95 -26.78 17.10
C LEU A 286 6.01 -26.95 15.90
N LYS A 287 4.99 -27.82 16.06
CA LYS A 287 3.97 -28.27 15.08
C LYS A 287 3.10 -27.15 14.45
N SER A 288 3.67 -26.02 14.07
CA SER A 288 3.01 -24.91 13.38
C SER A 288 3.59 -24.74 11.97
N THR A 289 2.68 -24.47 11.03
CA THR A 289 2.99 -24.25 9.61
C THR A 289 3.92 -23.03 9.39
N SER A 290 3.91 -22.05 10.31
CA SER A 290 4.76 -20.87 10.19
C SER A 290 6.21 -21.15 10.61
N PHE A 291 6.42 -21.95 11.66
CA PHE A 291 7.74 -22.36 12.14
C PHE A 291 8.41 -23.31 11.14
N SER A 292 7.66 -24.27 10.60
CA SER A 292 8.16 -25.16 9.53
C SER A 292 8.70 -24.36 8.34
N LYS A 293 7.95 -23.36 7.85
CA LYS A 293 8.41 -22.48 6.76
C LYS A 293 9.61 -21.59 7.14
N GLN A 294 9.72 -21.19 8.40
CA GLN A 294 10.89 -20.42 8.88
C GLN A 294 12.14 -21.30 8.90
N HIS A 295 12.02 -22.53 9.40
CA HIS A 295 13.07 -23.52 9.42
C HIS A 295 13.54 -23.89 8.00
N GLU A 296 12.63 -24.20 7.07
CA GLU A 296 12.99 -24.44 5.67
C GLU A 296 13.75 -23.27 5.02
N ARG A 297 13.40 -22.03 5.38
CA ARG A 297 14.10 -20.84 4.89
C ARG A 297 15.48 -20.68 5.53
N PHE A 298 15.63 -21.06 6.80
CA PHE A 298 16.92 -21.12 7.48
C PHE A 298 17.82 -22.17 6.83
N GLU A 299 17.35 -23.40 6.68
CA GLU A 299 18.07 -24.50 6.03
C GLU A 299 18.50 -24.17 4.60
N ARG A 300 17.59 -23.59 3.81
CA ARG A 300 17.92 -23.13 2.45
C ARG A 300 19.01 -22.06 2.46
N ARG A 301 19.05 -21.20 3.50
CA ARG A 301 20.09 -20.18 3.64
C ARG A 301 21.41 -20.79 4.08
N CYS A 302 21.41 -21.79 4.98
CA CYS A 302 22.59 -22.58 5.32
C CYS A 302 23.19 -23.21 4.06
N ARG A 303 22.42 -24.01 3.31
CA ARG A 303 22.87 -24.63 2.05
C ARG A 303 23.43 -23.62 1.06
N SER A 304 22.73 -22.51 0.83
CA SER A 304 23.21 -21.47 -0.09
C SER A 304 24.49 -20.77 0.36
N THR A 305 24.74 -20.68 1.67
CA THR A 305 25.91 -19.98 2.22
C THR A 305 27.12 -20.91 2.23
N PHE A 306 26.90 -22.13 2.70
CA PHE A 306 27.93 -23.13 2.94
C PHE A 306 28.29 -23.96 1.68
N ASN A 307 27.39 -24.07 0.71
CA ASN A 307 27.65 -24.77 -0.55
C ASN A 307 27.83 -23.78 -1.71
N SER A 308 28.20 -22.54 -1.41
CA SER A 308 28.46 -21.51 -2.43
C SER A 308 29.75 -21.76 -3.20
N ASP A 309 30.74 -22.38 -2.55
CA ASP A 309 31.98 -22.84 -3.17
C ASP A 309 31.85 -24.32 -3.55
N LYS A 310 31.76 -24.60 -4.86
CA LYS A 310 31.57 -25.97 -5.37
C LYS A 310 32.85 -26.81 -5.32
N LEU A 311 34.01 -26.16 -5.16
CA LEU A 311 35.30 -26.85 -5.08
C LEU A 311 35.56 -27.42 -3.68
N HIS A 312 34.93 -26.83 -2.66
CA HIS A 312 34.99 -27.32 -1.29
C HIS A 312 33.62 -27.24 -0.59
N PRO A 313 32.84 -28.34 -0.60
CA PRO A 313 31.57 -28.41 0.11
C PRO A 313 31.78 -28.32 1.63
N ALA A 314 30.95 -27.52 2.31
CA ALA A 314 30.98 -27.33 3.76
C ALA A 314 30.79 -28.59 4.62
N ASP A 315 30.37 -29.70 4.02
CA ASP A 315 30.10 -30.96 4.72
C ASP A 315 31.35 -31.56 5.37
N GLY A 316 32.56 -31.16 4.95
CA GLY A 316 33.84 -31.57 5.54
C GLY A 316 34.58 -30.52 6.40
N TYR A 317 33.97 -29.35 6.66
CA TYR A 317 34.68 -28.23 7.31
C TYR A 317 34.52 -28.20 8.84
N GLU A 318 35.60 -27.85 9.54
CA GLU A 318 35.58 -27.52 10.96
C GLU A 318 34.65 -26.33 11.24
N ILE A 319 34.13 -26.25 12.47
CA ILE A 319 33.18 -25.22 12.89
C ILE A 319 33.69 -23.79 12.63
N ASN A 320 35.00 -23.56 12.76
CA ASN A 320 35.64 -22.27 12.55
C ASN A 320 35.54 -21.80 11.10
N ASP A 321 35.68 -22.71 10.14
CA ASP A 321 35.57 -22.38 8.73
C ASP A 321 34.13 -22.06 8.34
N ARG A 322 33.16 -22.80 8.90
CA ARG A 322 31.73 -22.47 8.76
C ARG A 322 31.44 -21.08 9.33
N LEU A 323 32.01 -20.74 10.47
CA LEU A 323 31.86 -19.39 11.05
C LEU A 323 32.52 -18.31 10.17
N ALA A 324 33.69 -18.58 9.58
CA ALA A 324 34.35 -17.65 8.67
C ALA A 324 33.53 -17.43 7.38
N VAL A 325 33.00 -18.49 6.78
CA VAL A 325 32.09 -18.43 5.61
C VAL A 325 30.81 -17.66 5.97
N ALA A 326 30.19 -17.98 7.11
CA ALA A 326 28.99 -17.30 7.57
C ALA A 326 29.24 -15.79 7.75
N ASN A 327 30.37 -15.40 8.34
CA ASN A 327 30.77 -14.01 8.49
C ASN A 327 30.97 -13.30 7.15
N ARG A 328 31.67 -13.93 6.19
CA ARG A 328 31.83 -13.40 4.82
C ARG A 328 30.48 -13.11 4.15
N HIS A 329 29.51 -14.01 4.33
CA HIS A 329 28.15 -13.86 3.79
C HIS A 329 27.17 -13.08 4.69
N LYS A 330 27.66 -12.52 5.81
CA LYS A 330 26.86 -11.80 6.82
C LYS A 330 25.64 -12.61 7.29
N PHE A 331 25.83 -13.92 7.42
CA PHE A 331 24.81 -14.87 7.87
C PHE A 331 25.03 -15.17 9.36
N LEU A 332 23.97 -14.98 10.16
CA LEU A 332 24.00 -15.37 11.56
C LEU A 332 23.73 -16.87 11.67
N PHE A 333 24.78 -17.60 12.01
CA PHE A 333 24.79 -19.04 12.19
C PHE A 333 25.44 -19.37 13.52
N PHE A 334 24.84 -20.31 14.24
CA PHE A 334 25.44 -20.92 15.42
C PHE A 334 24.99 -22.38 15.42
N TYR A 335 25.94 -23.29 15.45
CA TYR A 335 25.69 -24.71 15.63
C TYR A 335 25.79 -24.98 17.14
N PRO A 336 24.76 -25.56 17.77
CA PRO A 336 24.83 -25.94 19.18
C PRO A 336 25.90 -26.99 19.45
#